data_AF-A0A1M7YDH0-F1
#
_entry.id   AF-A0A1M7YDH0-F1
#
_cell.length_a   1.000
_cell.length_b   1.000
_cell.length_c   1.000
_cell.angle_alpha   90.00
_cell.angle_beta   90.00
_cell.angle_gamma   90.00
#
_symmetry.space_group_name_H-M   'P 1'
#
loop_
_entity.id
_entity.type
_entity.pdbx_description
1 polymer ?
#
loop_
_entity_poly.entity_id
_entity_poly.type
_entity_poly.pdbx_seq_one_letter_code
_entity_poly.pdbx_strand_id
1 'polypeptide(L)'
;MSMFSGIVEWFDSTHLHEQITEVDFVGLFTNPWFMVPFVGIVVYLLYKQSFKDLILLAMLIGVWWVSGTEYMDTLIVGNELQMDKVLPVVFGGAAALGLAIYILFGRSD
;
A
#
# COMPACT_ATOMS: atom_id res chain seq x y z
N MET A 1 32.36 -1.60 -13.07
CA MET A 1 31.22 -0.75 -13.50
C MET A 1 30.23 -1.46 -14.44
N SER A 2 30.31 -2.78 -14.69
CA SER A 2 29.40 -3.47 -15.64
C SER A 2 28.18 -4.19 -15.02
N MET A 3 28.24 -4.54 -13.72
CA MET A 3 27.14 -5.25 -13.06
C MET A 3 25.96 -4.34 -12.73
N PHE A 4 26.23 -3.11 -12.27
CA PHE A 4 25.20 -2.16 -11.88
C PHE A 4 24.42 -1.64 -13.10
N SER A 5 25.10 -1.39 -14.23
CA SER A 5 24.45 -1.03 -15.49
C SER A 5 23.56 -2.15 -16.02
N GLY A 6 24.01 -3.41 -15.94
CA GLY A 6 23.19 -4.55 -16.38
C GLY A 6 21.97 -4.80 -15.48
N ILE A 7 22.06 -4.53 -14.18
CA ILE A 7 20.91 -4.59 -13.27
C ILE A 7 19.91 -3.48 -13.57
N VAL A 8 20.38 -2.26 -13.85
CA VAL A 8 19.53 -1.12 -14.23
C VAL A 8 18.86 -1.36 -15.57
N GLU A 9 19.59 -1.84 -16.59
CA GLU A 9 19.00 -2.20 -17.89
C GLU A 9 18.00 -3.35 -17.79
N TRP A 10 18.27 -4.37 -16.95
CA TRP A 10 17.30 -5.43 -16.68
C TRP A 10 16.05 -4.87 -16.00
N PHE A 11 16.22 -4.01 -14.99
CA PHE A 11 15.10 -3.38 -14.29
C PHE A 11 14.26 -2.51 -15.24
N ASP A 12 14.90 -1.69 -16.07
CA ASP A 12 14.21 -0.87 -17.07
C ASP A 12 13.50 -1.74 -18.11
N SER A 13 14.12 -2.85 -18.55
CA SER A 13 13.52 -3.78 -19.52
C SER A 13 12.25 -4.46 -19.03
N THR A 14 12.06 -4.55 -17.72
CA THR A 14 10.87 -5.17 -17.13
C THR A 14 9.66 -4.22 -17.09
N HIS A 15 9.86 -2.92 -17.35
CA HIS A 15 8.82 -1.88 -17.22
C HIS A 15 8.10 -1.92 -15.86
N LEU A 16 8.76 -2.46 -14.82
CA LEU A 16 8.17 -2.60 -13.49
C LEU A 16 7.91 -1.23 -12.85
N HIS A 17 8.72 -0.23 -13.17
CA HIS A 17 8.52 1.13 -12.67
C HIS A 17 7.21 1.73 -13.20
N GLU A 18 6.94 1.60 -14.51
CA GLU A 18 5.69 2.00 -15.16
C GLU A 18 4.50 1.26 -14.54
N GLN A 19 4.62 -0.05 -14.29
CA GLN A 19 3.58 -0.86 -13.64
C GLN A 19 3.25 -0.40 -12.20
N ILE A 20 4.19 0.24 -11.51
CA ILE A 20 3.98 0.75 -10.14
C ILE A 20 3.34 2.14 -10.17
N THR A 21 3.72 2.99 -11.14
CA THR A 21 3.13 4.33 -11.31
C THR A 21 1.76 4.31 -11.96
N GLU A 22 1.50 3.35 -12.85
CA GLU A 22 0.25 3.18 -13.58
C GLU A 22 -0.54 1.97 -13.07
N VAL A 23 -0.51 1.73 -11.75
CA VAL A 23 -1.30 0.65 -11.14
C VAL A 23 -2.77 0.84 -11.51
N ASP A 24 -3.26 -0.03 -12.39
CA ASP A 24 -4.68 -0.15 -12.68
C ASP A 24 -5.37 -0.83 -11.49
N PHE A 25 -5.85 -0.02 -10.56
CA PHE A 25 -6.59 -0.49 -9.39
C PHE A 25 -7.76 -1.39 -9.77
N VAL A 26 -8.46 -1.08 -10.86
CA VAL A 26 -9.61 -1.87 -11.35
C VAL A 26 -9.12 -3.17 -12.00
N GLY A 27 -8.02 -3.09 -12.73
CA GLY A 27 -7.30 -4.23 -13.30
C GLY A 27 -6.81 -5.24 -12.25
N LEU A 28 -6.36 -4.77 -11.09
CA LEU A 28 -5.87 -5.64 -10.01
C LEU A 28 -6.98 -6.54 -9.45
N PHE A 29 -8.16 -5.98 -9.18
CA PHE A 29 -9.31 -6.73 -8.64
C PHE A 29 -10.13 -7.48 -9.70
N THR A 30 -9.76 -7.35 -10.97
CA THR A 30 -10.29 -8.17 -12.07
C THR A 30 -9.31 -9.26 -12.50
N ASN A 31 -8.05 -9.16 -12.10
CA ASN A 31 -7.01 -10.17 -12.35
C ASN A 31 -7.22 -11.42 -11.47
N PRO A 32 -7.51 -12.60 -12.06
CA PRO A 32 -7.70 -13.83 -11.28
C PRO A 32 -6.47 -14.25 -10.48
N TRP A 33 -5.27 -13.96 -10.96
CA TRP A 33 -4.01 -14.30 -10.27
C TRP A 33 -3.81 -13.51 -8.98
N PHE A 34 -4.41 -12.33 -8.87
CA PHE A 34 -4.46 -11.58 -7.61
C PHE A 34 -5.70 -11.97 -6.79
N MET A 35 -6.87 -12.03 -7.43
CA MET A 35 -8.15 -12.23 -6.74
C MET A 35 -8.26 -13.59 -6.05
N VAL A 36 -7.82 -14.68 -6.69
CA VAL A 36 -7.91 -16.02 -6.10
C VAL A 36 -7.11 -16.12 -4.79
N PRO A 37 -5.80 -15.78 -4.74
CA PRO A 37 -5.06 -15.81 -3.48
C PRO A 37 -5.58 -14.77 -2.49
N PHE A 38 -5.96 -13.56 -2.93
CA PHE A 38 -6.49 -12.52 -2.04
C PHE A 38 -7.77 -12.97 -1.33
N VAL A 39 -8.77 -13.44 -2.08
CA VAL A 39 -10.02 -13.97 -1.53
C VAL A 39 -9.74 -15.21 -0.67
N GLY A 40 -8.82 -16.07 -1.09
CA GLY A 40 -8.39 -17.23 -0.30
C GLY A 40 -7.88 -16.84 1.09
N ILE A 41 -7.02 -15.83 1.18
CA ILE A 41 -6.52 -15.30 2.46
C ILE A 41 -7.66 -14.70 3.29
N VAL A 42 -8.52 -13.87 2.69
CA VAL A 42 -9.64 -13.24 3.41
C VAL A 42 -10.60 -14.29 3.98
N VAL A 43 -11.00 -15.26 3.17
CA VAL A 43 -11.88 -16.37 3.60
C VAL A 43 -11.20 -17.21 4.68
N TYR A 44 -9.90 -17.50 4.55
CA TYR A 44 -9.15 -18.24 5.57
C TYR A 44 -9.09 -17.49 6.91
N LEU A 45 -8.82 -16.19 6.89
CA LEU A 45 -8.78 -15.36 8.10
C LEU A 45 -10.16 -15.23 8.76
N LEU A 46 -11.23 -15.13 7.95
CA LEU A 46 -12.61 -15.16 8.43
C LEU A 46 -12.95 -16.50 9.09
N TYR A 47 -12.59 -17.62 8.46
CA TYR A 47 -12.81 -18.96 9.00
C TYR A 47 -12.11 -19.15 10.35
N LYS A 48 -10.87 -18.66 10.48
CA LYS A 48 -10.08 -18.72 11.73
C LYS A 48 -10.54 -17.69 12.78
N GLN A 49 -11.51 -16.82 12.46
CA GLN A 49 -11.94 -15.71 13.31
C GLN A 49 -10.76 -14.79 13.71
N SER A 50 -9.76 -14.66 12.85
CA SER A 50 -8.57 -13.83 13.07
C SER A 50 -8.88 -12.36 12.76
N PHE A 51 -9.79 -11.76 13.53
CA PHE A 51 -10.25 -10.39 13.33
C PHE A 51 -9.13 -9.35 13.44
N LYS A 52 -8.10 -9.62 14.26
CA LYS A 52 -6.91 -8.75 14.36
C LYS A 52 -6.23 -8.65 12.99
N ASP A 53 -5.97 -9.79 12.36
CA ASP A 53 -5.31 -9.87 11.05
C ASP A 53 -6.18 -9.28 9.93
N LEU A 54 -7.51 -9.47 9.99
CA LEU A 54 -8.44 -8.84 9.05
C LEU A 54 -8.43 -7.32 9.14
N ILE A 55 -8.40 -6.76 10.35
CA ILE A 55 -8.35 -5.31 10.55
C ILE A 55 -7.01 -4.76 10.07
N LEU A 56 -5.90 -5.45 10.34
CA LEU A 56 -4.57 -5.07 9.83
C LEU A 56 -4.51 -5.13 8.31
N LEU A 57 -5.06 -6.18 7.70
CA LEU A 57 -5.15 -6.29 6.24
C LEU A 57 -5.98 -5.15 5.63
N ALA A 58 -7.15 -4.85 6.22
CA ALA A 58 -7.99 -3.74 5.77
C ALA A 58 -7.26 -2.39 5.91
N MET A 59 -6.50 -2.19 6.99
CA MET A 59 -5.68 -0.99 7.17
C MET A 59 -4.58 -0.87 6.11
N LEU A 60 -3.87 -1.96 5.80
CA LEU A 60 -2.84 -1.97 4.77
C LEU A 60 -3.43 -1.61 3.40
N ILE A 61 -4.57 -2.18 3.05
CA ILE A 61 -5.30 -1.84 1.81
C ILE A 61 -5.72 -0.37 1.85
N GLY A 62 -6.20 0.14 2.98
CA GLY A 62 -6.61 1.54 3.13
C GLY A 62 -5.44 2.52 2.96
N VAL A 63 -4.30 2.26 3.60
CA VAL A 63 -3.09 3.10 3.47
C VAL A 63 -2.58 3.07 2.03
N TRP A 64 -2.51 1.88 1.42
CA TRP A 64 -2.13 1.73 0.03
C TRP A 64 -3.08 2.49 -0.91
N TRP A 65 -4.40 2.38 -0.72
CA TRP A 65 -5.40 3.09 -1.51
C TRP A 65 -5.27 4.61 -1.36
N VAL A 66 -5.15 5.13 -0.14
CA VAL A 66 -4.97 6.57 0.11
C VAL A 66 -3.71 7.10 -0.59
N SER A 67 -2.63 6.30 -0.63
CA SER A 67 -1.37 6.69 -1.27
C SER A 67 -1.48 6.91 -2.78
N GLY A 68 -2.48 6.31 -3.43
CA GLY A 68 -2.75 6.46 -4.87
C GLY A 68 -3.86 7.45 -5.21
N THR A 69 -4.34 8.23 -4.24
CA THR A 69 -5.37 9.25 -4.50
C THR A 69 -4.77 10.50 -5.14
N GLU A 70 -5.56 11.21 -5.97
CA GLU A 70 -5.16 12.49 -6.57
C GLU A 70 -4.68 13.53 -5.54
N TYR A 71 -5.16 13.42 -4.29
CA TYR A 71 -4.71 14.27 -3.19
C TYR A 71 -3.19 14.16 -2.93
N MET A 72 -2.61 12.96 -3.07
CA MET A 72 -1.17 12.71 -2.91
C MET A 72 -0.33 13.43 -3.98
N ASP A 73 -0.84 13.52 -5.20
CA ASP A 73 -0.15 14.23 -6.29
C ASP A 73 -0.03 15.73 -5.99
N THR A 74 -0.93 16.27 -5.17
CA THR A 74 -0.93 17.70 -4.82
C THR A 74 0.00 18.06 -3.66
N LEU A 75 0.68 17.09 -3.04
CA LEU A 75 1.57 17.32 -1.91
C LEU A 75 2.86 18.05 -2.30
N ILE A 76 3.30 17.90 -3.55
CA ILE A 76 4.50 18.54 -4.09
C ILE A 76 4.08 19.39 -5.28
N VAL A 77 4.30 20.71 -5.21
CA VAL A 77 4.03 21.62 -6.32
C VAL A 77 5.26 22.47 -6.57
N GLY A 78 5.73 22.50 -7.82
CA GLY A 78 6.89 23.30 -8.20
C GLY A 78 8.17 22.93 -7.42
N ASN A 79 8.30 21.65 -7.02
CA ASN A 79 9.40 21.14 -6.21
C ASN A 79 9.39 21.64 -4.74
N GLU A 80 8.28 22.24 -4.28
CA GLU A 80 8.04 22.63 -2.90
C GLU A 80 7.00 21.73 -2.25
N LEU A 81 7.23 21.38 -0.98
CA LEU A 81 6.38 20.51 -0.20
C LEU A 81 5.29 21.34 0.49
N GLN A 82 4.03 21.06 0.20
CA GLN A 82 2.90 21.83 0.74
C GLN A 82 2.58 21.37 2.16
N MET A 83 3.16 22.05 3.15
CA MET A 83 3.00 21.68 4.57
C MET A 83 1.54 21.55 5.02
N ASP A 84 0.66 22.44 4.54
CA ASP A 84 -0.77 22.43 4.87
C ASP A 84 -1.47 21.14 4.41
N LYS A 85 -0.96 20.51 3.35
CA LYS A 85 -1.51 19.25 2.81
C LYS A 85 -0.79 18.01 3.33
N VAL A 86 0.50 18.13 3.63
CA VAL A 86 1.27 17.02 4.21
C VAL A 86 0.86 16.74 5.65
N LEU A 87 0.53 17.77 6.42
CA LEU A 87 0.16 17.62 7.84
C LEU A 87 -0.99 16.61 8.09
N PRO A 88 -2.14 16.70 7.38
CA PRO A 88 -3.19 15.69 7.48
C PRO A 88 -2.73 14.26 7.17
N VAL A 89 -1.85 14.08 6.17
CA VAL A 89 -1.33 12.77 5.76
C VAL A 89 -0.43 12.19 6.83
N VAL A 90 0.48 12.99 7.37
CA VAL A 90 1.38 12.58 8.45
C VAL A 90 0.58 12.23 9.70
N PHE A 91 -0.42 13.03 10.06
CA PHE A 91 -1.28 12.75 11.20
C PHE A 91 -2.09 11.47 11.01
N GLY A 92 -2.69 11.29 9.82
CA GLY A 92 -3.42 10.08 9.47
C GLY A 92 -2.53 8.84 9.50
N GLY A 93 -1.31 8.94 8.95
CA GLY A 93 -0.30 7.87 9.00
C GLY A 93 0.12 7.52 10.43
N ALA A 94 0.37 8.53 11.26
CA ALA A 94 0.70 8.32 12.67
C ALA A 94 -0.45 7.66 13.44
N ALA A 95 -1.70 8.05 13.18
CA ALA A 95 -2.88 7.44 13.78
C ALA A 95 -3.06 5.97 13.33
N ALA A 96 -2.89 5.69 12.03
CA ALA A 96 -2.93 4.33 11.50
C ALA A 96 -1.85 3.44 12.12
N LEU A 97 -0.61 3.94 12.22
CA LEU A 97 0.49 3.25 12.88
C LEU A 97 0.20 3.01 14.37
N GLY A 98 -0.30 4.02 15.08
CA GLY A 98 -0.69 3.88 16.49
C GLY A 98 -1.76 2.80 16.69
N LEU A 99 -2.75 2.75 15.81
CA LEU A 99 -3.78 1.72 15.82
C LEU A 99 -3.21 0.33 15.49
N ALA A 100 -2.31 0.22 14.52
CA ALA A 100 -1.65 -1.04 14.18
C ALA A 100 -0.83 -1.57 15.36
N ILE A 101 -0.03 -0.70 16.00
CA ILE A 101 0.74 -1.03 17.21
C ILE A 101 -0.18 -1.49 18.34
N TYR A 102 -1.30 -0.78 18.56
CA TYR A 102 -2.28 -1.17 19.57
C TYR A 102 -2.87 -2.56 19.29
N ILE A 103 -3.22 -2.87 18.04
CA ILE A 103 -3.78 -4.18 17.69
C ILE A 103 -2.74 -5.30 17.85
N LEU A 104 -1.48 -5.04 17.47
CA LEU A 104 -0.40 -6.03 17.52
C LEU A 104 0.10 -6.31 18.94
N PHE A 105 0.25 -5.27 19.76
CA PHE A 105 0.91 -5.37 21.07
C PHE A 105 -0.01 -5.02 22.24
N GLY A 106 -0.93 -4.07 22.06
CA GLY A 106 -1.81 -3.58 23.12
C GLY A 106 -3.03 -4.47 23.35
N ARG A 107 -3.56 -5.08 22.28
CA ARG A 107 -4.60 -6.09 22.32
C ARG A 107 -3.96 -7.48 22.30
N SER A 108 -3.11 -7.75 23.29
CA SER A 108 -2.82 -9.13 23.69
C SER A 108 -4.16 -9.81 23.96
N ASP A 109 -4.36 -11.03 23.46
CA ASP A 109 -5.38 -11.89 24.08
C ASP A 109 -5.03 -12.14 25.55
#